data_AF-A0A0R3QIJ9-F1
#
_entry.id   AF-A0A0R3QIJ9-F1
#
_cell.length_a   1.000
_cell.length_b   1.000
_cell.length_c   1.000
_cell.angle_alpha   90.00
_cell.angle_beta   90.00
_cell.angle_gamma   90.00
#
_symmetry.space_group_name_H-M   'P 1'
#
loop_
_entity.id
_entity.type
_entity.pdbx_description
1 polymer ?
#
loop_
_entity_poly.entity_id
_entity_poly.type
_entity_poly.pdbx_seq_one_letter_code
_entity_poly.pdbx_strand_id
1 'polypeptide(L)'
;MTPRFLTKMMTSPYASPSPPEYPMERKKHILQLKKPLMEKRRRARMNECLDQLKHLLLHISPNHRTKLEKADILEMTVAYLNQMQHPPSPS
;
A
#
# COMPACT_ATOMS: atom_id res chain seq x y z
N MET A 1 18.67 -34.62 62.79
CA MET A 1 17.84 -34.95 61.61
C MET A 1 16.66 -34.00 61.59
N THR A 2 16.70 -32.97 60.74
CA THR A 2 15.61 -32.00 60.60
C THR A 2 14.60 -32.50 59.57
N PRO A 3 13.29 -32.56 59.88
CA PRO A 3 12.31 -32.92 58.87
C PRO A 3 12.14 -31.76 57.88
N ARG A 4 12.19 -32.12 56.59
CA ARG A 4 11.99 -31.22 55.45
C ARG A 4 10.54 -30.78 55.41
N PHE A 5 10.29 -29.48 55.57
CA PHE A 5 9.00 -28.89 55.21
C PHE A 5 8.83 -29.01 53.70
N LEU A 6 7.88 -29.83 53.27
CA LEU A 6 7.48 -29.98 51.88
C LEU A 6 6.75 -28.70 51.46
N THR A 7 7.44 -27.82 50.74
CA THR A 7 6.84 -26.64 50.10
C THR A 7 5.78 -27.13 49.11
N LYS A 8 4.51 -27.04 49.51
CA LYS A 8 3.38 -27.19 48.59
C LYS A 8 3.50 -26.09 47.53
N MET A 9 3.81 -26.48 46.30
CA MET A 9 3.60 -25.67 45.10
C MET A 9 2.09 -25.44 44.96
N MET A 10 1.60 -24.33 45.50
CA MET A 10 0.25 -23.85 45.23
C MET A 10 0.24 -23.33 43.79
N THR A 11 -0.31 -24.13 42.89
CA THR A 11 -0.66 -23.65 41.55
C THR A 11 -1.71 -22.57 41.75
N SER A 12 -1.32 -21.30 41.60
CA SER A 12 -2.26 -20.18 41.65
C SER A 12 -3.33 -20.42 40.57
N PRO A 13 -4.63 -20.55 40.93
CA PRO A 13 -5.69 -20.77 39.95
C PRO A 13 -6.03 -19.51 39.15
N TYR A 14 -5.32 -18.39 39.38
CA TYR A 14 -5.54 -17.15 38.65
C TYR A 14 -4.66 -17.06 37.41
N ALA A 15 -4.86 -18.01 36.48
CA ALA A 15 -4.58 -17.73 35.08
C ALA A 15 -5.61 -16.68 34.64
N SER A 16 -5.23 -15.41 34.72
CA SER A 16 -6.08 -14.30 34.31
C SER A 16 -6.53 -14.55 32.86
N PRO A 17 -7.83 -14.78 32.58
CA PRO A 17 -8.29 -14.85 31.20
C PRO A 17 -8.02 -13.49 30.59
N SER A 18 -7.27 -13.45 29.48
CA SER A 18 -7.07 -12.22 28.73
C SER A 18 -8.42 -11.52 28.55
N PRO A 19 -8.53 -10.19 28.79
CA PRO A 19 -9.80 -9.49 28.75
C PRO A 19 -10.54 -9.81 27.43
N PRO A 20 -11.87 -10.03 27.45
CA PRO A 20 -12.62 -10.24 26.23
C PRO A 20 -12.40 -9.01 25.34
N GLU A 21 -11.87 -9.20 24.13
CA GLU A 21 -11.65 -8.08 23.22
C GLU A 21 -12.94 -7.27 23.09
N TYR A 22 -12.89 -6.03 23.56
CA TYR A 22 -14.05 -5.15 23.54
C TYR A 22 -14.43 -4.83 22.09
N PRO A 23 -15.73 -4.72 21.75
CA PRO A 23 -16.19 -4.41 20.41
C PRO A 23 -15.55 -3.14 19.79
N MET A 24 -15.11 -2.19 20.61
CA MET A 24 -14.37 -1.01 20.15
C MET A 24 -12.96 -1.35 19.64
N GLU A 25 -12.23 -2.25 20.29
CA GLU A 25 -10.89 -2.68 19.85
C GLU A 25 -10.97 -3.48 18.55
N ARG A 26 -11.97 -4.37 18.40
CA ARG A 26 -12.25 -5.04 17.11
C ARG A 26 -12.51 -4.06 15.98
N LYS A 27 -13.34 -3.02 16.22
CA LYS A 27 -13.61 -1.98 15.21
C LYS A 27 -12.34 -1.23 14.84
N LYS A 28 -11.52 -0.86 15.83
CA LYS A 28 -10.22 -0.18 15.62
C LYS A 28 -9.26 -1.06 14.81
N HIS A 29 -9.16 -2.34 15.12
CA HIS A 29 -8.34 -3.31 14.38
C HIS A 29 -8.82 -3.48 12.93
N ILE A 30 -10.14 -3.59 12.71
CA ILE A 30 -10.73 -3.65 11.37
C ILE A 30 -10.47 -2.37 10.58
N LEU A 31 -10.59 -1.19 11.19
CA LEU A 31 -10.27 0.10 10.58
C LEU A 31 -8.77 0.21 10.24
N GLN A 32 -7.90 -0.26 11.14
CA GLN A 32 -6.45 -0.31 10.95
C GLN A 32 -6.02 -1.28 9.85
N LEU A 33 -6.79 -2.35 9.59
CA LEU A 33 -6.55 -3.30 8.49
C LEU A 33 -7.21 -2.87 7.17
N LYS A 34 -8.35 -2.16 7.21
CA LYS A 34 -9.04 -1.65 6.01
C LYS A 34 -8.24 -0.55 5.31
N LYS A 35 -7.63 0.37 6.05
CA LYS A 35 -6.79 1.45 5.50
C LYS A 35 -5.62 0.94 4.64
N PRO A 36 -4.79 -0.01 5.09
CA PRO A 36 -3.70 -0.56 4.27
C PRO A 36 -4.20 -1.34 3.06
N LEU A 37 -5.37 -1.99 3.13
CA LEU A 37 -5.98 -2.65 1.97
C LEU A 37 -6.46 -1.64 0.91
N MET A 38 -7.08 -0.55 1.33
CA MET A 38 -7.51 0.52 0.42
C MET A 38 -6.31 1.21 -0.23
N GLU A 39 -5.25 1.44 0.52
CA GLU A 39 -4.01 2.00 -0.02
C GLU A 39 -3.32 1.04 -1.01
N LYS A 40 -3.33 -0.26 -0.74
CA LYS A 40 -2.83 -1.28 -1.69
C LYS A 40 -3.62 -1.21 -3.01
N ARG A 41 -4.96 -1.12 -2.95
CA ARG A 41 -5.81 -0.96 -4.15
C ARG A 41 -5.53 0.36 -4.88
N ARG A 42 -5.36 1.47 -4.15
CA ARG A 42 -5.03 2.77 -4.76
C ARG A 42 -3.69 2.70 -5.49
N ARG A 43 -2.66 2.13 -4.85
CA ARG A 43 -1.32 1.95 -5.46
C ARG A 43 -1.35 1.06 -6.68
N ALA A 44 -2.13 -0.03 -6.66
CA ALA A 44 -2.32 -0.90 -7.82
C ALA A 44 -2.90 -0.11 -9.00
N ARG A 45 -3.99 0.63 -8.79
CA ARG A 45 -4.59 1.48 -9.84
C ARG A 45 -3.60 2.51 -10.39
N MET A 46 -2.85 3.18 -9.51
CA MET A 46 -1.86 4.18 -9.93
C MET A 46 -0.75 3.58 -10.79
N ASN A 47 -0.22 2.41 -10.40
CA ASN A 47 0.80 1.73 -11.19
C ASN A 47 0.25 1.22 -12.53
N GLU A 48 -0.98 0.69 -12.54
CA GLU A 48 -1.65 0.26 -13.76
C GLU A 48 -1.83 1.41 -14.76
N CYS A 49 -2.28 2.58 -14.29
CA CYS A 49 -2.36 3.77 -15.12
C CYS A 49 -0.99 4.23 -15.65
N LEU A 50 0.07 4.17 -14.82
CA LEU A 50 1.43 4.51 -15.27
C LEU A 50 1.96 3.54 -16.34
N ASP A 51 1.68 2.24 -16.21
CA ASP A 51 2.06 1.26 -17.23
C ASP A 51 1.28 1.46 -18.54
N GLN A 52 -0.02 1.79 -18.45
CA GLN A 52 -0.81 2.16 -19.64
C GLN A 52 -0.23 3.39 -20.34
N LEU A 53 0.09 4.45 -19.59
CA LEU A 53 0.73 5.66 -20.13
C LEU A 53 2.07 5.33 -20.80
N LYS A 54 2.91 4.52 -20.17
CA LYS A 54 4.16 4.05 -20.75
C LYS A 54 3.94 3.37 -22.10
N HIS A 55 2.98 2.44 -22.19
CA HIS A 55 2.68 1.78 -23.45
C HIS A 55 2.21 2.77 -24.52
N LEU A 56 1.33 3.70 -24.20
CA LEU A 56 0.87 4.72 -25.16
C LEU A 56 2.03 5.60 -25.66
N LEU A 57 2.90 6.05 -24.76
CA LEU A 57 4.08 6.84 -25.13
C LEU A 57 5.05 6.06 -26.03
N LEU A 58 5.24 4.77 -25.78
CA LEU A 58 6.06 3.90 -26.63
C LEU A 58 5.48 3.70 -28.04
N HIS A 59 4.16 3.81 -28.22
CA HIS A 59 3.52 3.78 -29.53
C HIS A 59 3.70 5.11 -30.27
N ILE A 60 3.55 6.23 -29.56
CA ILE A 60 3.66 7.59 -30.13
C ILE A 60 5.12 7.92 -30.48
N SER A 61 6.09 7.44 -29.69
CA SER A 61 7.50 7.75 -29.89
C SER A 61 8.39 6.52 -29.65
N PRO A 62 8.51 5.62 -30.66
CA PRO A 62 9.21 4.35 -30.53
C PRO A 62 10.72 4.49 -30.28
N ASN A 63 11.30 5.67 -30.51
CA ASN A 63 12.71 5.96 -30.20
C ASN A 63 13.00 5.97 -28.69
N HIS A 64 11.98 6.13 -27.83
CA HIS A 64 12.14 6.10 -26.37
C HIS A 64 11.93 4.71 -25.76
N ARG A 65 12.22 3.64 -26.52
CA ARG A 65 12.12 2.24 -26.06
C ARG A 65 13.05 1.89 -24.90
N THR A 66 14.07 2.71 -24.63
CA THR A 66 14.97 2.53 -23.48
C THR A 66 14.29 3.03 -22.20
N LYS A 67 13.94 2.10 -21.32
CA LYS A 67 13.59 2.27 -19.89
C LYS A 67 13.11 3.69 -19.51
N LEU A 68 11.82 3.97 -19.71
CA LEU A 68 11.18 5.18 -19.18
C LEU A 68 11.03 5.09 -17.66
N GLU A 69 11.57 6.07 -16.94
CA GLU A 69 11.34 6.23 -15.51
C GLU A 69 9.95 6.84 -15.25
N LYS A 70 9.48 6.79 -14.00
CA LYS A 70 8.15 7.33 -13.66
C LYS A 70 8.05 8.83 -13.92
N ALA A 71 9.14 9.57 -13.72
CA ALA A 71 9.19 11.00 -14.00
C ALA A 71 9.05 11.28 -15.50
N ASP A 72 9.82 10.58 -16.33
CA ASP A 72 9.76 10.71 -17.80
C ASP A 72 8.36 10.40 -18.34
N ILE A 73 7.72 9.33 -17.84
CA ILE A 73 6.34 8.98 -18.25
C ILE A 73 5.39 10.14 -17.99
N LEU A 74 5.48 10.77 -16.82
CA LEU A 74 4.60 11.89 -16.46
C LEU A 74 4.91 13.14 -17.29
N GLU A 75 6.19 13.49 -17.43
CA GLU A 75 6.62 14.66 -18.19
C GLU A 75 6.25 14.56 -19.67
N MET A 76 6.56 13.44 -20.31
CA MET A 76 6.21 13.19 -21.71
C MET A 76 4.69 13.20 -21.92
N THR A 77 3.92 12.63 -20.98
CA THR A 77 2.46 12.65 -21.06
C THR A 77 1.93 14.09 -21.02
N VAL A 78 2.44 14.93 -20.10
CA VAL A 78 2.01 16.33 -19.98
C VAL A 78 2.40 17.13 -21.22
N ALA A 79 3.62 16.95 -21.74
CA ALA A 79 4.08 17.59 -22.97
C ALA A 79 3.18 17.23 -24.16
N TYR A 80 2.85 15.94 -24.31
CA TYR A 80 1.96 15.46 -25.36
C TYR A 80 0.55 16.08 -25.25
N LEU A 81 -0.04 16.11 -24.04
CA LEU A 81 -1.35 16.72 -23.83
C LEU A 81 -1.37 18.22 -24.13
N ASN A 82 -0.31 18.95 -23.77
CA ASN A 82 -0.17 20.37 -24.11
C ASN A 82 -0.10 20.58 -25.63
N GLN A 83 0.68 19.75 -26.34
CA GLN A 83 0.76 19.81 -27.80
C GLN A 83 -0.60 19.54 -28.46
N MET A 84 -1.41 18.65 -27.88
CA MET A 84 -2.76 18.36 -28.38
C MET A 84 -3.75 19.50 -28.12
N GLN A 85 -3.65 20.21 -27.00
CA GLN A 85 -4.54 21.33 -26.67
C GLN A 85 -4.16 22.63 -27.38
N HIS A 86 -2.88 22.81 -27.70
CA HIS A 86 -2.35 23.98 -28.39
C HIS A 86 -1.60 23.51 -29.66
N PRO A 87 -2.32 23.01 -30.68
CA PRO A 87 -1.68 22.65 -31.94
C PRO A 87 -1.00 23.90 -32.51
N PRO A 88 0.25 23.81 -33.00
CA PRO A 88 0.92 24.94 -33.60
C PRO A 88 0.06 25.48 -34.74
N SER A 89 -0.30 26.76 -34.66
CA SER A 89 -1.07 27.43 -35.72
C SER A 89 -0.29 27.30 -37.04
N PRO A 90 -0.90 26.77 -38.12
CA PRO A 90 -0.24 26.75 -39.41
C PRO A 90 0.03 28.20 -39.82
N SER A 91 1.30 28.52 -40.05
CA SER A 91 1.74 29.80 -40.61
C SER A 91 1.56 29.82 -42.12
#